data_AF-A0AAV6TK27-F1
#
_entry.id   AF-A0AAV6TK27-F1
#
_cell.length_a   1.000
_cell.length_b   1.000
_cell.length_c   1.000
_cell.angle_alpha   90.00
_cell.angle_beta   90.00
_cell.angle_gamma   90.00
#
_symmetry.space_group_name_H-M   'P 1'
#
loop_
_entity.id
_entity.type
_entity.pdbx_description
1 polymer ?
#
loop_
_entity_poly.entity_id
_entity_poly.type
_entity_poly.pdbx_seq_one_letter_code
_entity_poly.pdbx_strand_id
1 'polypeptide(L)'
;MKCVVSKKSRGKKYYFACHRSGYYSSKGKVLRNVKIQGSSRLHTLCTVSKKVTETETGNCHVEYNRTHVGHQSEDLGYLALTDRERKSIAEKIAMKLPFSVILDGIRDTISSSGFERLQLLTIKDLHNIEHSFNVGSEAKGHPNDGTSVEAWVNEMNADPDSCVLFYKPQGVTCSNFPLLKSEDFALVIMSEAQKVVLQKFANDCICVDGTHGMNS
;
A
#
# COMPACT_ATOMS: atom_id res chain seq x y z
N MET A 1 -16.13 10.34 9.51
CA MET A 1 -17.37 9.91 10.20
C MET A 1 -18.16 8.97 9.28
N LYS A 2 -18.98 8.07 9.82
CA LYS A 2 -19.94 7.28 9.03
C LYS A 2 -21.31 7.96 9.02
N CYS A 3 -21.97 8.03 7.87
CA CYS A 3 -23.31 8.61 7.72
C CYS A 3 -24.37 7.52 7.60
N VAL A 4 -25.48 7.67 8.33
CA VAL A 4 -26.72 6.91 8.16
C VAL A 4 -27.83 7.92 7.88
N VAL A 5 -28.56 7.71 6.79
CA VAL A 5 -29.66 8.58 6.37
C VAL A 5 -30.99 7.94 6.74
N SER A 6 -31.86 8.70 7.39
CA SER A 6 -33.25 8.28 7.63
C SER A 6 -34.19 9.32 7.03
N LYS A 7 -35.12 8.86 6.17
CA LYS A 7 -36.19 9.69 5.61
C LYS A 7 -37.44 9.50 6.46
N LYS A 8 -38.04 10.59 6.92
CA LYS A 8 -39.40 10.60 7.50
C LYS A 8 -40.27 11.57 6.69
N SER A 9 -41.59 11.48 6.87
CA SER A 9 -42.60 12.28 6.16
C SER A 9 -42.52 13.80 6.35
N ARG A 10 -41.66 14.32 7.25
CA ARG A 10 -41.56 15.75 7.61
C ARG A 10 -40.12 16.31 7.53
N GLY A 11 -39.27 15.77 6.65
CA GLY A 11 -37.89 16.24 6.45
C GLY A 11 -36.81 15.14 6.49
N LYS A 12 -35.56 15.52 6.17
CA LYS A 12 -34.42 14.60 6.10
C LYS A 12 -33.57 14.71 7.38
N LYS A 13 -33.19 13.55 7.93
CA LYS A 13 -32.27 13.48 9.07
C LYS A 13 -31.03 12.67 8.71
N TYR A 14 -29.87 13.27 8.96
CA TYR A 14 -28.58 12.66 8.74
C TYR A 14 -27.90 12.43 10.08
N TYR A 15 -27.49 11.19 10.33
CA TYR A 15 -26.77 10.80 11.53
C TYR A 15 -25.35 10.44 11.15
N PHE A 16 -24.40 11.13 11.76
CA PHE A 16 -22.97 10.90 11.61
C PHE A 16 -22.43 10.35 12.91
N ALA A 17 -21.66 9.26 12.85
CA ALA A 17 -20.99 8.67 14.00
C ALA A 17 -19.48 8.57 13.76
N CYS A 18 -18.70 8.41 14.82
CA CYS A 18 -17.27 8.13 14.70
C CYS A 18 -17.02 6.92 13.78
N HIS A 19 -16.06 7.05 12.87
CA HIS A 19 -15.73 6.00 11.90
C HIS A 19 -15.13 4.75 12.57
N ARG A 20 -14.56 4.91 13.76
CA ARG A 20 -14.03 3.83 14.59
C ARG A 20 -15.08 3.13 15.47
N SER A 21 -16.25 3.74 15.65
CA SER A 21 -17.33 3.19 16.48
C SER A 21 -17.85 1.86 15.94
N GLY A 22 -18.20 0.95 16.87
CA GLY A 22 -18.81 -0.34 16.60
C GLY A 22 -17.82 -1.51 16.56
N TYR A 23 -18.35 -2.68 16.22
CA TYR A 23 -17.63 -3.95 16.23
C TYR A 23 -17.15 -4.33 14.83
N TYR A 24 -16.04 -5.04 14.78
CA TYR A 24 -15.62 -5.70 13.55
C TYR A 24 -16.31 -7.06 13.47
N SER A 25 -16.74 -7.43 12.27
CA SER A 25 -17.21 -8.76 11.97
C SER A 25 -16.46 -9.21 10.73
N SER A 26 -15.74 -10.33 10.84
CA SER A 26 -15.10 -10.93 9.68
C SER A 26 -16.17 -11.33 8.66
N LYS A 27 -15.91 -11.05 7.38
CA LYS A 27 -16.77 -11.47 6.28
C LYS A 27 -15.98 -12.45 5.41
N GLY A 28 -16.48 -13.68 5.25
CA GLY A 28 -15.89 -14.71 4.39
C GLY A 28 -15.13 -15.82 5.14
N LYS A 29 -14.65 -16.81 4.38
CA LYS A 29 -13.74 -17.85 4.89
C LYS A 29 -12.39 -17.20 5.22
N VAL A 30 -11.85 -17.45 6.41
CA VAL A 30 -10.60 -16.86 6.91
C VAL A 30 -9.41 -17.45 6.14
N LEU A 31 -9.18 -16.96 4.93
CA LEU A 31 -8.07 -17.36 4.06
C LEU A 31 -6.84 -16.46 4.23
N ARG A 32 -7.01 -15.29 4.86
CA ARG A 32 -5.94 -14.33 5.12
C ARG A 32 -5.89 -13.97 6.59
N ASN A 33 -4.68 -13.88 7.12
CA ASN A 33 -4.43 -13.37 8.47
C ASN A 33 -4.91 -11.92 8.60
N VAL A 34 -5.36 -11.56 9.80
CA VAL A 34 -5.71 -10.18 10.11
C VAL A 34 -4.45 -9.32 10.03
N LYS A 35 -4.57 -8.10 9.50
CA LYS A 35 -3.47 -7.14 9.46
C LYS A 35 -2.92 -6.91 10.87
N ILE A 36 -1.61 -6.71 11.01
CA ILE A 36 -0.96 -6.38 12.30
C ILE A 36 -1.61 -5.14 12.94
N GLN A 37 -1.96 -4.15 12.12
CA GLN A 37 -2.69 -2.94 12.57
C GLN A 37 -4.10 -3.26 13.11
N GLY A 38 -4.66 -4.43 12.83
CA GLY A 38 -5.98 -4.82 13.29
C GLY A 38 -7.12 -4.12 12.53
N SER A 39 -8.28 -4.08 13.17
CA SER A 39 -9.48 -3.46 12.60
C SER A 39 -9.52 -1.96 12.88
N SER A 40 -10.07 -1.19 11.93
CA SER A 40 -10.39 0.22 12.19
C SER A 40 -11.49 0.40 13.24
N ARG A 41 -12.17 -0.68 13.65
CA ARG A 41 -13.26 -0.71 14.63
C ARG A 41 -12.72 -0.89 16.04
N LEU A 42 -13.26 -0.13 17.00
CA LEU A 42 -12.87 -0.15 18.40
C LEU A 42 -13.41 -1.35 19.19
N HIS A 43 -14.36 -2.11 18.63
CA HIS A 43 -15.15 -3.07 19.41
C HIS A 43 -15.85 -2.45 20.62
N THR A 44 -16.13 -1.15 20.55
CA THR A 44 -16.95 -0.41 21.50
C THR A 44 -17.63 0.76 20.78
N LEU A 45 -18.59 1.39 21.45
CA LEU A 45 -19.30 2.56 20.94
C LEU A 45 -18.58 3.83 21.36
N CYS A 46 -18.21 4.64 20.37
CA CYS A 46 -17.76 6.00 20.61
C CYS A 46 -18.96 6.95 20.67
N THR A 47 -18.94 7.89 21.62
CA THR A 47 -19.97 8.91 21.87
C THR A 47 -20.04 10.02 20.81
N VAL A 48 -19.00 10.18 19.99
CA VAL A 48 -19.00 11.22 18.95
C VAL A 48 -20.07 10.97 17.92
N SER A 49 -20.94 11.95 17.80
CA SER A 49 -22.02 11.95 16.84
C SER A 49 -22.36 13.37 16.38
N LYS A 50 -22.90 13.46 15.17
CA LYS A 50 -23.47 14.69 14.61
C LYS A 50 -24.80 14.33 13.98
N LYS A 51 -25.85 15.05 14.34
CA LYS A 51 -27.21 14.89 13.86
C LYS A 51 -27.59 16.17 13.14
N VAL A 52 -27.92 16.04 11.86
CA VAL A 52 -28.35 17.14 11.00
C VAL A 52 -29.82 16.94 10.68
N THR A 53 -30.64 17.95 10.94
CA THR A 53 -32.05 17.97 10.59
C THR A 53 -32.26 19.05 9.53
N GLU A 54 -32.67 18.64 8.34
CA GLU A 54 -33.00 19.51 7.22
C GLU A 54 -34.53 19.69 7.20
N THR A 55 -34.96 20.94 7.37
CA THR A 55 -36.37 21.34 7.29
C THR A 55 -36.81 21.46 5.83
N GLU A 56 -38.11 21.37 5.58
CA GLU A 56 -38.67 21.50 4.21
C GLU A 56 -38.41 22.88 3.59
N THR A 57 -38.15 23.90 4.41
CA THR A 57 -37.80 25.27 3.98
C THR A 57 -36.30 25.44 3.67
N GLY A 58 -35.49 24.38 3.79
CA GLY A 58 -34.05 24.41 3.51
C GLY A 58 -33.16 24.79 4.70
N ASN A 59 -33.73 25.17 5.85
CA ASN A 59 -32.95 25.44 7.05
C ASN A 59 -32.38 24.14 7.64
N CYS A 60 -31.12 24.20 8.08
CA CYS A 60 -30.39 23.06 8.65
C CYS A 60 -30.09 23.30 10.14
N HIS A 61 -30.58 22.41 11.01
CA HIS A 61 -30.24 22.39 12.44
C HIS A 61 -29.24 21.27 12.73
N VAL A 62 -28.17 21.59 13.46
CA VAL A 62 -27.06 20.65 13.73
C VAL A 62 -26.87 20.50 15.24
N GLU A 63 -27.07 19.29 15.74
CA GLU A 63 -26.69 18.86 17.09
C GLU A 63 -25.43 18.00 16.97
N TYR A 64 -24.38 18.28 17.74
CA TYR A 64 -23.16 17.48 17.68
C TYR A 64 -22.50 17.30 19.04
N ASN A 65 -21.84 16.16 19.23
CA ASN A 65 -20.94 15.87 20.34
C ASN A 65 -19.56 15.56 19.76
N ARG A 66 -18.55 16.37 20.12
CA ARG A 66 -17.15 16.21 19.65
C ARG A 66 -16.30 15.31 20.55
N THR A 67 -16.79 14.99 21.74
CA THR A 67 -15.99 14.27 22.75
C THR A 67 -15.96 12.79 22.44
N HIS A 68 -14.76 12.29 22.12
CA HIS A 68 -14.48 10.87 21.94
C HIS A 68 -14.33 10.19 23.29
N VAL A 69 -15.26 9.29 23.62
CA VAL A 69 -15.14 8.37 24.75
C VAL A 69 -14.81 6.98 24.23
N GLY A 70 -13.90 6.28 24.91
CA GLY A 70 -13.48 4.91 24.57
C GLY A 70 -12.34 4.83 23.56
N HIS A 71 -11.85 5.97 23.04
CA HIS A 71 -10.62 6.04 22.26
C HIS A 71 -10.08 7.47 22.20
N GLN A 72 -8.79 7.60 21.88
CA GLN A 72 -8.15 8.90 21.75
C GLN A 72 -8.44 9.52 20.38
N SER A 73 -8.50 10.85 20.33
CA SER A 73 -8.52 11.60 19.06
C SER A 73 -7.26 11.37 18.21
N GLU A 74 -6.19 10.87 18.83
CA GLU A 74 -4.84 10.68 18.29
C GLU A 74 -4.62 9.30 17.66
N ASP A 75 -5.69 8.59 17.30
CA ASP A 75 -5.62 7.34 16.53
C ASP A 75 -5.24 7.59 15.06
N LEU A 76 -4.14 8.32 14.85
CA LEU A 76 -3.72 8.91 13.60
C LEU A 76 -3.61 7.86 12.50
N GLY A 77 -3.10 6.66 12.80
CA GLY A 77 -2.93 5.58 11.82
C GLY A 77 -4.23 5.07 11.18
N TYR A 78 -5.40 5.34 11.77
CA TYR A 78 -6.70 4.97 11.21
C TYR A 78 -7.38 6.13 10.46
N LEU A 79 -6.80 7.32 10.50
CA LEU A 79 -7.28 8.45 9.72
C LEU A 79 -6.95 8.23 8.24
N ALA A 80 -7.89 8.61 7.39
CA ALA A 80 -7.65 8.68 5.95
C ALA A 80 -6.85 9.94 5.64
N LEU A 81 -5.96 9.85 4.65
CA LEU A 81 -5.40 11.03 4.01
C LEU A 81 -6.50 11.79 3.27
N THR A 82 -6.43 13.10 3.31
CA THR A 82 -7.24 13.99 2.49
C THR A 82 -6.88 13.84 1.01
N ASP A 83 -7.83 14.17 0.14
CA ASP A 83 -7.59 14.12 -1.31
C ASP A 83 -6.47 15.08 -1.74
N ARG A 84 -6.32 16.21 -1.04
CA ARG A 84 -5.24 17.17 -1.26
C ARG A 84 -3.87 16.56 -0.95
N GLU A 85 -3.72 15.90 0.20
CA GLU A 85 -2.47 15.23 0.58
C GLU A 85 -2.13 14.12 -0.41
N ARG A 86 -3.11 13.29 -0.77
CA ARG A 86 -2.93 12.21 -1.75
C ARG A 86 -2.49 12.74 -3.10
N LYS A 87 -3.11 13.83 -3.58
CA LYS A 87 -2.75 14.46 -4.85
C LYS A 87 -1.34 15.04 -4.81
N SER A 88 -0.96 15.72 -3.72
CA SER A 88 0.39 16.24 -3.57
C SER A 88 1.47 15.15 -3.59
N ILE A 89 1.19 14.00 -2.97
CA ILE A 89 2.09 12.83 -3.04
C ILE A 89 2.12 12.26 -4.46
N ALA A 90 0.97 12.13 -5.13
CA ALA A 90 0.91 11.65 -6.51
C ALA A 90 1.70 12.53 -7.48
N GLU A 91 1.67 13.86 -7.32
CA GLU A 91 2.47 14.80 -8.10
C GLU A 91 3.98 14.58 -7.89
N LYS A 92 4.42 14.33 -6.65
CA LYS A 92 5.82 13.98 -6.34
C LYS A 92 6.24 12.66 -6.99
N ILE A 93 5.35 11.67 -7.00
CA ILE A 93 5.57 10.38 -7.69
C ILE A 93 5.64 10.60 -9.21
N ALA A 94 4.80 11.47 -9.78
CA ALA A 94 4.82 11.80 -11.21
C ALA A 94 6.16 12.41 -11.65
N MET A 95 6.80 13.17 -10.76
CA MET A 95 8.14 13.73 -10.98
C MET A 95 9.27 12.68 -10.84
N LYS A 96 8.94 11.38 -10.76
CA LYS A 96 9.89 10.27 -10.60
C LYS A 96 10.80 10.43 -9.37
N LEU A 97 10.32 11.10 -8.31
CA LEU A 97 11.05 11.20 -7.05
C LEU A 97 11.06 9.84 -6.34
N PRO A 98 12.21 9.37 -5.82
CA PRO A 98 12.27 8.13 -5.05
C PRO A 98 11.36 8.18 -3.83
N PHE A 99 10.73 7.05 -3.50
CA PHE A 99 9.78 6.98 -2.39
C PHE A 99 10.42 7.32 -1.03
N SER A 100 11.70 6.98 -0.83
CA SER A 100 12.46 7.38 0.35
C SER A 100 12.49 8.90 0.49
N VAL A 101 12.87 9.62 -0.56
CA VAL A 101 12.94 11.08 -0.58
C VAL A 101 11.58 11.72 -0.30
N ILE A 102 10.50 11.15 -0.87
CA ILE A 102 9.14 11.64 -0.61
C ILE A 102 8.77 11.45 0.87
N LEU A 103 9.05 10.29 1.45
CA LEU A 103 8.76 9.99 2.86
C LEU A 103 9.60 10.84 3.80
N ASP A 104 10.88 11.02 3.52
CA ASP A 104 11.80 11.81 4.34
C ASP A 104 11.38 13.27 4.34
N GLY A 105 11.08 13.86 3.19
CA GLY A 105 10.57 15.23 3.12
C GLY A 105 9.24 15.44 3.87
N ILE A 106 8.38 14.41 3.93
CA ILE A 106 7.15 14.46 4.74
C ILE A 106 7.47 14.43 6.24
N ARG A 107 8.42 13.59 6.65
CA ARG A 107 8.85 13.46 8.05
C ARG A 107 9.63 14.69 8.51
N ASP A 108 10.36 15.36 7.63
CA ASP A 108 11.07 16.60 7.94
C ASP A 108 10.12 17.79 8.15
N THR A 109 8.84 17.65 7.76
CA THR A 109 7.80 18.65 8.00
C THR A 109 7.22 18.58 9.43
N ILE A 110 7.73 17.68 10.29
CA ILE A 110 7.31 17.59 11.70
C ILE A 110 7.53 18.95 12.37
N SER A 111 6.42 19.62 12.64
CA SER A 111 6.39 20.91 13.33
C SER A 111 6.21 20.69 14.84
N SER A 112 6.38 21.76 15.62
CA SER A 112 6.10 21.78 17.07
C SER A 112 4.64 21.47 17.44
N SER A 113 3.73 21.40 16.46
CA SER A 113 2.32 21.03 16.61
C SER A 113 2.06 19.52 16.71
N GLY A 114 3.09 18.68 16.63
CA GLY A 114 2.98 17.22 16.86
C GLY A 114 2.91 16.38 15.58
N PHE A 115 2.74 15.06 15.76
CA PHE A 115 2.63 14.09 14.65
C PHE A 115 1.22 14.13 14.04
N GLU A 116 1.13 14.02 12.72
CA GLU A 116 -0.13 13.87 11.98
C GLU A 116 -0.17 12.53 11.23
N ARG A 117 -1.30 12.22 10.57
CA ARG A 117 -1.45 11.00 9.76
C ARG A 117 -0.39 10.92 8.65
N LEU A 118 0.01 12.06 8.09
CA LEU A 118 0.91 12.13 6.95
C LEU A 118 2.31 11.57 7.28
N GLN A 119 2.80 11.80 8.49
CA GLN A 119 4.12 11.32 8.92
C GLN A 119 4.15 9.80 9.18
N LEU A 120 2.99 9.16 9.32
CA LEU A 120 2.84 7.72 9.47
C LEU A 120 2.74 6.98 8.13
N LEU A 121 3.09 7.63 7.02
CA LEU A 121 3.07 6.98 5.71
C LEU A 121 4.17 5.94 5.57
N THR A 122 3.82 4.86 4.89
CA THR A 122 4.70 3.76 4.53
C THR A 122 4.94 3.73 3.03
N ILE A 123 5.98 3.02 2.59
CA ILE A 123 6.24 2.74 1.17
C ILE A 123 5.00 2.12 0.51
N LYS A 124 4.28 1.25 1.25
CA LYS A 124 3.04 0.63 0.74
C LYS A 124 1.93 1.65 0.49
N ASP A 125 1.83 2.69 1.32
CA ASP A 125 0.87 3.78 1.09
C ASP A 125 1.19 4.54 -0.19
N LEU A 126 2.47 4.80 -0.48
CA LEU A 126 2.90 5.46 -1.73
C LEU A 126 2.55 4.62 -2.96
N HIS A 127 2.80 3.30 -2.95
CA HIS A 127 2.36 2.41 -4.03
C HIS A 127 0.83 2.38 -4.19
N ASN A 128 0.08 2.40 -3.09
CA ASN A 128 -1.38 2.46 -3.18
C ASN A 128 -1.85 3.79 -3.81
N ILE A 129 -1.17 4.90 -3.49
CA ILE A 129 -1.44 6.21 -4.08
C ILE A 129 -1.09 6.20 -5.57
N GLU A 130 0.13 5.80 -5.92
CA GLU A 130 0.61 5.59 -7.29
C GLU A 130 -0.42 4.85 -8.15
N HIS A 131 -0.82 3.67 -7.70
CA HIS A 131 -1.83 2.85 -8.36
C HIS A 131 -3.19 3.56 -8.46
N SER A 132 -3.63 4.24 -7.40
CA SER A 132 -4.93 4.94 -7.40
C SER A 132 -5.00 6.14 -8.32
N PHE A 133 -3.87 6.78 -8.63
CA PHE A 133 -3.79 7.92 -9.55
C PHE A 133 -3.29 7.52 -10.95
N ASN A 134 -2.89 6.25 -11.15
CA ASN A 134 -2.29 5.76 -12.40
C ASN A 134 -1.10 6.62 -12.85
N VAL A 135 -0.29 7.03 -11.89
CA VAL A 135 0.93 7.83 -12.08
C VAL A 135 2.10 6.87 -11.88
N GLY A 136 3.12 6.88 -12.74
CA GLY A 136 4.32 6.04 -12.57
C GLY A 136 4.43 4.83 -13.49
N SER A 137 3.40 4.49 -14.28
CA SER A 137 3.46 3.34 -15.20
C SER A 137 3.67 3.76 -16.67
N GLU A 138 4.92 3.98 -17.08
CA GLU A 138 5.32 3.70 -18.48
C GLU A 138 5.49 2.18 -18.68
N ALA A 139 5.94 1.49 -17.62
CA ALA A 139 5.87 0.05 -17.50
C ALA A 139 4.64 -0.33 -16.66
N LYS A 140 3.47 -0.44 -17.29
CA LYS A 140 2.43 -1.29 -16.70
C LYS A 140 3.04 -2.69 -16.61
N GLY A 141 3.14 -3.23 -15.39
CA GLY A 141 3.28 -4.66 -15.21
C GLY A 141 2.22 -5.32 -16.08
N HIS A 142 2.64 -5.94 -17.18
CA HIS A 142 1.70 -6.60 -18.07
C HIS A 142 1.09 -7.73 -17.22
N PRO A 143 -0.20 -8.06 -17.34
CA PRO A 143 -0.79 -9.18 -16.60
C PRO A 143 -0.11 -10.54 -16.85
N ASN A 144 0.87 -10.57 -17.76
CA ASN A 144 1.79 -11.67 -17.97
C ASN A 144 3.15 -11.34 -17.34
N ASP A 145 3.42 -11.90 -16.17
CA ASP A 145 4.64 -11.66 -15.37
C ASP A 145 5.94 -11.80 -16.18
N GLY A 146 5.96 -12.68 -17.20
CA GLY A 146 7.12 -12.91 -18.05
C GLY A 146 7.56 -11.68 -18.86
N THR A 147 6.62 -10.87 -19.35
CA THR A 147 6.92 -9.68 -20.18
C THR A 147 7.56 -8.57 -19.36
N SER A 148 7.18 -8.43 -18.09
CA SER A 148 7.73 -7.40 -17.20
C SER A 148 9.13 -7.76 -16.71
N VAL A 149 9.40 -9.04 -16.47
CA VAL A 149 10.75 -9.50 -16.16
C VAL A 149 11.68 -9.32 -17.35
N GLU A 150 11.22 -9.65 -18.57
CA GLU A 150 12.03 -9.50 -19.78
C GLU A 150 12.43 -8.03 -20.03
N ALA A 151 11.49 -7.10 -19.88
CA ALA A 151 11.77 -5.67 -20.00
C ALA A 151 12.84 -5.20 -19.00
N TRP A 152 12.70 -5.58 -17.72
CA TRP A 152 13.66 -5.24 -16.68
C TRP A 152 15.03 -5.88 -16.91
N VAL A 153 15.09 -7.14 -17.35
CA VAL A 153 16.36 -7.81 -17.67
C VAL A 153 17.06 -7.11 -18.83
N ASN A 154 16.32 -6.69 -19.86
CA ASN A 154 16.89 -5.96 -20.99
C ASN A 154 17.44 -4.59 -20.58
N GLU A 155 16.74 -3.87 -19.69
CA GLU A 155 17.23 -2.63 -19.09
C GLU A 155 18.51 -2.86 -18.28
N MET A 156 18.53 -3.89 -17.43
CA MET A 156 19.71 -4.21 -16.61
C MET A 156 20.90 -4.66 -17.45
N ASN A 157 20.68 -5.42 -18.53
CA ASN A 157 21.77 -5.84 -19.43
C ASN A 157 22.43 -4.68 -20.19
N ALA A 158 21.77 -3.52 -20.27
CA ALA A 158 22.35 -2.31 -20.82
C ALA A 158 23.25 -1.57 -19.80
N ASP A 159 23.16 -1.92 -18.51
CA ASP A 159 23.96 -1.33 -17.43
C ASP A 159 25.27 -2.12 -17.25
N PRO A 160 26.45 -1.47 -17.24
CA PRO A 160 27.73 -2.14 -16.95
C PRO A 160 27.80 -2.75 -15.55
N ASP A 161 27.02 -2.25 -14.58
CA ASP A 161 26.93 -2.78 -13.22
C ASP A 161 25.71 -3.72 -13.04
N SER A 162 25.28 -4.36 -14.13
CA SER A 162 24.17 -5.32 -14.12
C SER A 162 24.34 -6.40 -13.06
N CYS A 163 23.30 -6.60 -12.25
CA CYS A 163 23.24 -7.70 -11.31
C CYS A 163 22.70 -8.99 -11.96
N VAL A 164 22.33 -8.98 -13.24
CA VAL A 164 21.78 -10.16 -13.93
C VAL A 164 22.93 -11.05 -14.42
N LEU A 165 23.03 -12.26 -13.88
CA LEU A 165 24.04 -13.24 -14.28
C LEU A 165 23.54 -14.19 -15.37
N PHE A 166 22.25 -14.53 -15.33
CA PHE A 166 21.65 -15.45 -16.30
C PHE A 166 20.15 -15.19 -16.40
N TYR A 167 19.62 -15.25 -17.62
CA TYR A 167 18.19 -15.15 -17.87
C TYR A 167 17.77 -16.14 -18.96
N LYS A 168 16.71 -16.88 -18.69
CA LYS A 168 16.03 -17.77 -19.62
C LYS A 168 14.51 -17.56 -19.52
N PRO A 169 13.87 -17.00 -20.55
CA PRO A 169 12.42 -16.90 -20.59
C PRO A 169 11.75 -18.25 -20.85
N GLN A 170 10.46 -18.36 -20.50
CA GLN A 170 9.64 -19.49 -20.89
C GLN A 170 9.41 -19.50 -22.41
N GLY A 171 9.30 -20.69 -23.00
CA GLY A 171 9.14 -20.90 -24.43
C GLY A 171 10.45 -20.94 -25.23
N VAL A 172 11.60 -20.66 -24.59
CA VAL A 172 12.92 -20.65 -25.25
C VAL A 172 13.77 -21.80 -24.74
N THR A 173 14.40 -22.54 -25.65
CA THR A 173 15.37 -23.60 -25.31
C THR A 173 16.76 -23.00 -25.10
N CYS A 174 17.45 -23.40 -24.03
CA CYS A 174 18.81 -22.94 -23.77
C CYS A 174 19.82 -24.04 -24.10
N SER A 175 20.56 -23.88 -25.20
CA SER A 175 21.56 -24.87 -25.65
C SER A 175 22.69 -25.08 -24.63
N ASN A 176 23.04 -24.03 -23.88
CA ASN A 176 24.11 -24.07 -22.87
C ASN A 176 23.71 -24.85 -21.61
N PHE A 177 22.40 -25.01 -21.35
CA PHE A 177 21.88 -25.72 -20.18
C PHE A 177 20.74 -26.65 -20.60
N PRO A 178 21.06 -27.84 -21.14
CA PRO A 178 20.07 -28.78 -21.69
C PRO A 178 19.04 -29.28 -20.67
N LEU A 179 19.35 -29.17 -19.37
CA LEU A 179 18.45 -29.54 -18.27
C LEU A 179 17.27 -28.55 -18.12
N LEU A 180 17.38 -27.33 -18.65
CA LEU A 180 16.30 -26.34 -18.65
C LEU A 180 15.41 -26.54 -19.88
N LYS A 181 14.24 -27.14 -19.68
CA LYS A 181 13.23 -27.38 -20.72
C LYS A 181 12.62 -26.08 -21.20
N SER A 182 12.01 -26.06 -22.38
CA SER A 182 11.38 -24.85 -22.93
C SER A 182 10.36 -24.20 -21.98
N GLU A 183 9.63 -24.99 -21.19
CA GLU A 183 8.64 -24.51 -20.21
C GLU A 183 9.24 -23.85 -18.96
N ASP A 184 10.52 -24.10 -18.66
CA ASP A 184 11.16 -23.59 -17.46
C ASP A 184 11.49 -22.09 -17.57
N PHE A 185 11.33 -21.37 -16.46
CA PHE A 185 11.82 -20.00 -16.29
C PHE A 185 13.04 -20.03 -15.39
N ALA A 186 14.10 -19.29 -15.75
CA ALA A 186 15.25 -19.12 -14.86
C ALA A 186 15.76 -17.67 -14.93
N LEU A 187 16.00 -17.10 -13.75
CA LEU A 187 16.64 -15.80 -13.59
C LEU A 187 17.63 -15.92 -12.44
N VAL A 188 18.89 -15.60 -12.70
CA VAL A 188 19.96 -15.57 -11.71
C VAL A 188 20.43 -14.14 -11.59
N ILE A 189 20.32 -13.59 -10.38
CA ILE A 189 20.77 -12.24 -10.04
C ILE A 189 21.73 -12.28 -8.86
N MET A 190 22.76 -11.44 -8.88
CA MET A 190 23.72 -11.28 -7.81
C MET A 190 24.36 -9.90 -7.89
N SER A 191 24.31 -9.14 -6.81
CA SER A 191 25.05 -7.87 -6.72
C SER A 191 26.54 -8.10 -6.45
N GLU A 192 27.39 -7.13 -6.76
CA GLU A 192 28.82 -7.22 -6.44
C GLU A 192 29.09 -7.37 -4.94
N ALA A 193 28.25 -6.78 -4.07
CA ALA A 193 28.34 -7.01 -2.63
C ALA A 193 28.07 -8.48 -2.26
N GLN A 194 27.04 -9.10 -2.86
CA GLN A 194 26.73 -10.51 -2.65
C GLN A 194 27.84 -11.41 -3.19
N LYS A 195 28.45 -11.06 -4.34
CA LYS A 195 29.60 -11.77 -4.91
C LYS A 195 30.82 -11.72 -4.00
N VAL A 196 31.13 -10.57 -3.42
CA VAL A 196 32.24 -10.43 -2.46
C VAL A 196 31.99 -11.28 -1.21
N VAL A 197 30.75 -11.29 -0.70
CA VAL A 197 30.37 -12.15 0.44
C VAL A 197 30.50 -13.63 0.06
N LEU A 198 30.02 -14.02 -1.11
CA LEU A 198 30.14 -15.39 -1.62
C LEU A 198 31.61 -15.80 -1.73
N GLN A 199 32.45 -14.99 -2.36
CA GLN A 199 33.89 -15.28 -2.51
C GLN A 199 34.63 -15.35 -1.16
N LYS A 200 34.23 -14.56 -0.17
CA LYS A 200 34.89 -14.53 1.14
C LYS A 200 34.46 -15.64 2.08
N PHE A 201 33.20 -16.09 1.98
CA PHE A 201 32.59 -16.95 3.01
C PHE A 201 31.98 -18.24 2.48
N ALA A 202 31.74 -18.39 1.17
CA ALA A 202 31.19 -19.61 0.60
C ALA A 202 32.31 -20.61 0.27
N ASN A 203 32.91 -21.17 1.31
CA ASN A 203 33.97 -22.18 1.14
C ASN A 203 33.41 -23.60 0.88
N ASP A 204 32.22 -23.93 1.39
CA ASP A 204 31.77 -25.35 1.42
C ASP A 204 30.32 -25.62 0.99
N CYS A 205 29.39 -24.65 1.02
CA CYS A 205 27.97 -24.93 0.75
C CYS A 205 27.22 -23.75 0.13
N ILE A 206 26.32 -24.03 -0.81
CA ILE A 206 25.30 -23.11 -1.33
C ILE A 206 23.94 -23.62 -0.85
N CYS A 207 23.27 -22.85 0.01
CA CYS A 207 21.90 -23.15 0.44
C CYS A 207 20.91 -22.61 -0.60
N VAL A 208 20.21 -23.51 -1.27
CA VAL A 208 19.13 -23.17 -2.20
C VAL A 208 17.81 -23.33 -1.47
N ASP A 209 17.09 -22.24 -1.25
CA ASP A 209 15.73 -22.26 -0.69
C ASP A 209 14.70 -22.15 -1.81
N GLY A 210 13.71 -23.03 -1.80
CA GLY A 210 12.67 -23.07 -2.82
C GLY A 210 11.56 -22.07 -2.48
N THR A 211 11.40 -21.01 -3.27
CA THR A 211 10.30 -20.05 -3.13
C THR A 211 8.99 -20.61 -3.69
N HIS A 212 8.49 -21.71 -3.11
CA HIS A 212 7.18 -22.25 -3.52
C HIS A 212 6.04 -21.43 -2.89
N GLY A 213 5.26 -20.72 -3.72
CA GLY A 213 3.90 -20.30 -3.36
C GLY A 213 3.70 -18.91 -2.75
N MET A 214 4.31 -17.85 -3.28
CA MET A 214 3.97 -16.46 -2.87
C MET A 214 2.99 -15.73 -3.80
N ASN A 215 2.59 -16.34 -4.93
CA ASN A 215 1.58 -15.78 -5.83
C ASN A 215 0.27 -16.56 -5.73
N SER A 216 -0.57 -16.17 -4.77
CA SER A 216 -2.02 -16.47 -4.73
C SER A 216 -2.76 -15.37 -3.98
#